data_AF-A0A7X7GSA7-F1
#
_entry.id   AF-A0A7X7GSA7-F1
#
_cell.length_a   1.000
_cell.length_b   1.000
_cell.length_c   1.000
_cell.angle_alpha   90.00
_cell.angle_beta   90.00
_cell.angle_gamma   90.00
#
_symmetry.space_group_name_H-M   'P 1'
#
loop_
_entity.id
_entity.type
_entity.pdbx_description
1 polymer ?
#
loop_
_entity_poly.entity_id
_entity_poly.type
_entity_poly.pdbx_seq_one_letter_code
_entity_poly.pdbx_strand_id
1 'polypeptide(L)'
;MRRSERRFGTWIAVALAAAAAVTIRAVQPQLARDYGSIQTTEELYAIPAPDRIVAASLGYRSALADLVFAHVRVAYGTAFAEKRGFTYIGDYLDAMMALDPLFRAPYHYADTFLTLQPVPAPPENYRRARDFFERALEHVPDDAQLWLVAGQFTAYLAPPHLPEGEDVAEWKLAGARMLARACDLLGGHENLPYHCSTAATLFSDAGHREATIRSLQQVIAAADNEEVRRRAMGYLRKVVDEQEATRLQDRVRLLERATRGDQPVASRTQIQILGPDFEPMTCLGAERESIPCATSWRRRSELLH
;
A
#
# COMPACT_ATOMS: atom_id res chain seq x y z
N MET A 1 -31.56 56.12 16.33
CA MET A 1 -30.41 55.45 17.00
C MET A 1 -29.72 54.37 16.15
N ARG A 2 -30.41 53.43 15.47
CA ARG A 2 -29.80 52.31 14.69
C ARG A 2 -28.79 52.64 13.56
N ARG A 3 -28.73 53.88 13.06
CA ARG A 3 -27.83 54.27 11.93
C ARG A 3 -26.45 54.75 12.41
N SER A 4 -26.33 55.17 13.66
CA SER A 4 -25.08 55.66 14.28
C SER A 4 -24.19 54.50 14.73
N GLU A 5 -24.79 53.46 15.34
CA GLU A 5 -24.07 52.25 15.78
C GLU A 5 -23.47 51.45 14.62
N ARG A 6 -24.19 51.34 13.49
CA ARG A 6 -23.65 50.70 12.27
C ARG A 6 -22.45 51.45 11.70
N ARG A 7 -22.49 52.79 11.68
CA ARG A 7 -21.37 53.61 11.22
C ARG A 7 -20.16 53.43 12.14
N PHE A 8 -20.38 53.41 13.45
CA PHE A 8 -19.32 53.20 14.44
C PHE A 8 -18.65 51.82 14.30
N GLY A 9 -19.44 50.75 14.14
CA GLY A 9 -18.90 49.40 13.87
C GLY A 9 -18.13 49.31 12.54
N THR A 10 -18.55 50.06 11.52
CA THR A 10 -17.83 50.11 10.23
C THR A 10 -16.48 50.82 10.38
N TRP A 11 -16.41 51.91 11.15
CA TRP A 11 -15.16 52.61 11.42
C TRP A 11 -14.17 51.77 12.23
N ILE A 12 -14.65 50.98 13.18
CA ILE A 12 -13.80 50.04 13.94
C ILE A 12 -13.26 48.95 13.02
N ALA A 13 -14.09 48.36 12.15
CA ALA A 13 -13.65 47.36 11.20
C ALA A 13 -12.61 47.91 10.20
N VAL A 14 -12.82 49.13 9.70
CA VAL A 14 -11.86 49.82 8.83
C VAL A 14 -10.56 50.14 9.57
N ALA A 15 -10.63 50.59 10.82
CA ALA A 15 -9.46 50.87 11.64
C ALA A 15 -8.66 49.60 11.95
N LEU A 16 -9.32 48.47 12.23
CA LEU A 16 -8.69 47.17 12.40
C LEU A 16 -8.04 46.66 11.12
N ALA A 17 -8.73 46.78 9.97
CA ALA A 17 -8.17 46.40 8.67
C ALA A 17 -6.97 47.27 8.29
N ALA A 18 -7.03 48.57 8.57
CA ALA A 18 -5.92 49.49 8.34
C ALA A 18 -4.74 49.19 9.29
N ALA A 19 -5.00 48.92 10.56
CA ALA A 19 -3.98 48.52 11.52
C ALA A 19 -3.31 47.21 11.11
N ALA A 20 -4.09 46.22 10.66
CA ALA A 20 -3.55 44.96 10.14
C ALA A 20 -2.72 45.16 8.86
N ALA A 21 -3.16 46.02 7.94
CA ALA A 21 -2.39 46.32 6.73
C ALA A 21 -1.07 47.03 7.05
N VAL A 22 -1.07 47.95 8.02
CA VAL A 22 0.13 48.66 8.48
C VAL A 22 1.09 47.72 9.19
N THR A 23 0.61 46.84 10.08
CA THR A 23 1.47 45.85 10.75
C THR A 23 2.05 44.86 9.74
N ILE A 24 1.25 44.33 8.80
CA ILE A 24 1.76 43.46 7.73
C ILE A 24 2.85 44.19 6.94
N ARG A 25 2.60 45.42 6.47
CA ARG A 25 3.56 46.18 5.66
C ARG A 25 4.82 46.57 6.43
N ALA A 26 4.74 46.79 7.74
CA ALA A 26 5.90 47.11 8.57
C ALA A 26 6.79 45.88 8.81
N VAL A 27 6.21 44.69 8.96
CA VAL A 27 6.94 43.46 9.28
C VAL A 27 7.43 42.75 8.00
N GLN A 28 6.69 42.84 6.89
CA GLN A 28 7.03 42.19 5.62
C GLN A 28 8.45 42.47 5.08
N PRO A 29 9.00 43.71 5.09
CA PRO A 29 10.34 43.96 4.57
C PRO A 29 11.46 43.51 5.50
N GLN A 30 11.16 43.30 6.78
CA GLN A 30 12.11 42.78 7.77
C GLN A 30 12.15 41.25 7.65
N LEU A 31 10.97 40.62 7.62
CA LEU A 31 10.82 39.20 7.24
C LEU A 31 11.48 38.92 5.88
N ALA A 32 11.20 39.69 4.84
CA ALA A 32 11.78 39.44 3.51
C ALA A 32 13.31 39.58 3.49
N ARG A 33 13.90 40.41 4.35
CA ARG A 33 15.36 40.52 4.50
C ARG A 33 15.93 39.34 5.28
N ASP A 34 15.30 38.99 6.40
CA ASP A 34 15.71 37.85 7.22
C ASP A 34 15.58 36.53 6.43
N TYR A 35 14.48 36.34 5.70
CA TYR A 35 14.25 35.20 4.80
C TYR A 35 15.11 35.25 3.53
N GLY A 36 15.41 36.44 3.00
CA GLY A 36 16.29 36.62 1.84
C GLY A 36 17.73 36.16 2.10
N SER A 37 18.21 36.31 3.34
CA SER A 37 19.51 35.77 3.78
C SER A 37 19.50 34.28 4.15
N ILE A 38 18.32 33.68 4.36
CA ILE A 38 18.17 32.23 4.65
C ILE A 38 18.14 31.40 3.35
N GLN A 39 17.88 32.00 2.20
CA GLN A 39 17.88 31.29 0.90
C GLN A 39 19.27 30.79 0.46
N THR A 40 20.33 31.14 1.17
CA THR A 40 21.65 30.53 1.00
C THR A 40 21.84 29.33 1.92
N THR A 41 21.47 28.16 1.37
CA THR A 41 22.23 26.90 1.50
C THR A 41 22.01 25.98 2.71
N GLU A 42 21.24 26.34 3.74
CA GLU A 42 20.98 25.41 4.86
C GLU A 42 19.48 25.29 5.20
N GLU A 43 19.04 24.02 5.26
CA GLU A 43 17.81 23.52 5.86
C GLU A 43 16.49 23.71 5.10
N LEU A 44 16.10 22.65 4.38
CA LEU A 44 14.70 22.26 4.33
C LEU A 44 14.09 22.39 5.73
N TYR A 45 13.06 23.21 5.87
CA TYR A 45 12.48 23.52 7.18
C TYR A 45 12.01 22.27 7.90
N ALA A 46 12.29 22.19 9.20
CA ALA A 46 11.62 21.25 10.10
C ALA A 46 10.12 21.60 10.13
N ILE A 47 9.28 20.64 9.76
CA ILE A 47 7.83 20.77 9.85
C ILE A 47 7.40 20.69 11.33
N PRO A 48 6.36 21.43 11.77
CA PRO A 48 5.87 21.29 13.14
C PRO A 48 5.44 19.85 13.43
N ALA A 49 5.55 19.44 14.70
CA ALA A 49 5.12 18.13 15.14
C ALA A 49 3.66 17.82 14.72
N PRO A 50 3.31 16.54 14.46
CA PRO A 50 2.00 16.09 13.99
C PRO A 50 0.78 16.79 14.61
N ASP A 51 0.72 16.86 15.95
CA ASP A 51 -0.42 17.47 16.65
C ASP A 51 -0.56 18.97 16.39
N ARG A 52 0.58 19.66 16.25
CA ARG A 52 0.62 21.11 16.02
C ARG A 52 0.23 21.45 14.59
N ILE A 53 0.67 20.66 13.62
CA ILE A 53 0.32 20.91 12.21
C ILE A 53 -1.16 20.63 11.94
N VAL A 54 -1.72 19.62 12.61
CA VAL A 54 -3.17 19.36 12.58
C VAL A 54 -3.96 20.55 13.11
N ALA A 55 -3.55 21.14 14.24
CA ALA A 55 -4.19 22.35 14.76
C ALA A 55 -4.00 23.55 13.83
N ALA A 56 -2.80 23.71 13.26
CA ALA A 56 -2.47 24.78 12.32
C ALA A 56 -3.21 24.67 10.97
N SER A 57 -3.79 23.51 10.65
CA SER A 57 -4.56 23.32 9.43
C SER A 57 -5.89 24.07 9.42
N LEU A 58 -6.36 24.57 10.57
CA LEU A 58 -7.62 25.31 10.73
C LEU A 58 -8.85 24.55 10.15
N GLY A 59 -8.81 23.22 10.19
CA GLY A 59 -9.86 22.35 9.63
C GLY A 59 -9.62 21.89 8.19
N TYR A 60 -8.68 22.49 7.45
CA TYR A 60 -8.34 22.12 6.06
C TYR A 60 -7.25 21.04 6.00
N ARG A 61 -7.47 19.93 6.70
CA ARG A 61 -6.44 18.89 6.91
C ARG A 61 -5.96 18.24 5.61
N SER A 62 -6.88 17.72 4.79
CA SER A 62 -6.54 17.08 3.51
C SER A 62 -5.89 18.05 2.53
N ALA A 63 -6.40 19.28 2.43
CA ALA A 63 -5.81 20.30 1.56
C ALA A 63 -4.39 20.69 2.00
N LEU A 64 -4.13 20.74 3.32
CA LEU A 64 -2.78 20.95 3.84
C LEU A 64 -1.89 19.74 3.60
N ALA A 65 -2.40 18.50 3.74
CA ALA A 65 -1.65 17.29 3.42
C ALA A 65 -1.23 17.26 1.95
N ASP A 66 -2.12 17.61 1.02
CA ASP A 66 -1.83 17.73 -0.41
C ASP A 66 -0.76 18.78 -0.69
N LEU A 67 -0.86 19.96 -0.06
CA LEU A 67 0.12 21.04 -0.21
C LEU A 67 1.50 20.61 0.30
N VAL A 68 1.54 19.95 1.46
CA VAL A 68 2.77 19.41 2.05
C VAL A 68 3.36 18.36 1.12
N PHE A 69 2.56 17.46 0.56
CA PHE A 69 3.03 16.44 -0.37
C PHE A 69 3.61 17.04 -1.65
N ALA A 70 2.93 18.04 -2.24
CA ALA A 70 3.44 18.77 -3.39
C ALA A 70 4.79 19.43 -3.09
N HIS A 71 4.92 20.07 -1.92
CA HIS A 71 6.18 20.67 -1.46
C HIS A 71 7.29 19.62 -1.32
N VAL A 72 7.03 18.50 -0.64
CA VAL A 72 8.01 17.42 -0.44
C VAL A 72 8.52 16.89 -1.76
N ARG A 73 7.65 16.66 -2.75
CA ARG A 73 8.06 16.16 -4.07
C ARG A 73 9.00 17.11 -4.80
N VAL A 74 8.69 18.41 -4.79
CA VAL A 74 9.54 19.42 -5.41
C VAL A 74 10.87 19.50 -4.67
N ALA A 75 10.84 19.59 -3.34
CA ALA A 75 12.03 19.76 -2.55
C ALA A 75 12.94 18.52 -2.57
N TYR A 76 12.37 17.32 -2.63
CA TYR A 76 13.07 16.07 -2.89
C TYR A 76 13.74 16.08 -4.27
N GLY A 77 13.03 16.49 -5.33
CA GLY A 77 13.61 16.61 -6.67
C GLY A 77 14.75 17.62 -6.74
N THR A 78 14.61 18.77 -6.06
CA THR A 78 15.67 19.78 -5.95
C THR A 78 16.88 19.25 -5.19
N ALA A 79 16.67 18.62 -4.03
CA ALA A 79 17.74 17.97 -3.27
C ALA A 79 18.47 16.91 -4.11
N PHE A 80 17.72 16.18 -4.94
CA PHE A 80 18.27 15.19 -5.86
C PHE A 80 19.17 15.81 -6.92
N ALA A 81 18.71 16.88 -7.57
CA ALA A 81 19.49 17.62 -8.56
C ALA A 81 20.76 18.25 -7.96
N GLU A 82 20.67 18.72 -6.72
CA GLU A 82 21.77 19.33 -5.96
C GLU A 82 22.70 18.31 -5.29
N LYS A 83 22.43 17.01 -5.45
CA LYS A 83 23.19 15.90 -4.87
C LYS A 83 23.35 15.97 -3.35
N ARG A 84 22.30 16.41 -2.66
CA ARG A 84 22.27 16.49 -1.19
C ARG A 84 21.15 15.65 -0.61
N GLY A 85 21.32 15.25 0.65
CA GLY A 85 20.28 14.53 1.38
C GLY A 85 19.10 15.44 1.76
N PHE A 86 17.93 14.83 1.94
CA PHE A 86 16.76 15.47 2.54
C PHE A 86 16.53 14.93 3.96
N THR A 87 17.09 15.62 4.94
CA THR A 87 17.09 15.22 6.37
C THR A 87 15.69 15.04 6.96
N TYR A 88 14.79 16.00 6.74
CA TYR A 88 13.49 16.05 7.44
C TYR A 88 12.36 15.25 6.76
N ILE A 89 12.64 14.47 5.72
CA ILE A 89 11.60 13.86 4.89
C ILE A 89 10.69 12.91 5.70
N GLY A 90 11.22 12.24 6.71
CA GLY A 90 10.42 11.42 7.62
C GLY A 90 9.41 12.24 8.43
N ASP A 91 9.78 13.44 8.86
CA ASP A 91 8.88 14.30 9.66
C ASP A 91 7.74 14.84 8.79
N TYR A 92 8.03 15.11 7.51
CA TYR A 92 7.01 15.45 6.53
C TYR A 92 6.04 14.29 6.29
N LEU A 93 6.54 13.06 6.20
CA LEU A 93 5.71 11.85 6.08
C LEU A 93 4.77 11.70 7.29
N ASP A 94 5.30 11.86 8.51
CA ASP A 94 4.50 11.80 9.74
C ASP A 94 3.45 12.92 9.82
N ALA A 95 3.81 14.13 9.40
CA ALA A 95 2.88 15.25 9.31
C ALA A 95 1.73 14.97 8.32
N MET A 96 2.02 14.41 7.14
CA MET A 96 1.00 14.06 6.16
C MET A 96 0.07 12.97 6.67
N MET A 97 0.61 11.91 7.29
CA MET A 97 -0.18 10.84 7.92
C MET A 97 -1.09 11.40 9.02
N ALA A 98 -0.59 12.31 9.84
CA ALA A 98 -1.39 12.93 10.90
C ALA A 98 -2.47 13.87 10.35
N LEU A 99 -2.16 14.63 9.30
CA LEU A 99 -3.14 15.51 8.66
C LEU A 99 -4.27 14.70 8.03
N ASP A 100 -3.94 13.76 7.16
CA ASP A 100 -4.91 12.92 6.45
C ASP A 100 -4.43 11.45 6.40
N PRO A 101 -4.88 10.61 7.36
CA PRO A 101 -4.49 9.20 7.41
C PRO A 101 -4.94 8.37 6.21
N LEU A 102 -5.95 8.82 5.45
CA LEU A 102 -6.48 8.11 4.28
C LEU A 102 -5.83 8.58 2.97
N PHE A 103 -4.92 9.55 3.04
CA PHE A 103 -4.19 10.03 1.89
C PHE A 103 -3.12 9.01 1.47
N ARG A 104 -3.48 8.18 0.49
CA ARG A 104 -2.66 7.03 0.05
C ARG A 104 -1.36 7.42 -0.65
N ALA A 105 -1.33 8.55 -1.37
CA ALA A 105 -0.23 8.86 -2.27
C ALA A 105 1.15 8.92 -1.56
N PRO A 106 1.31 9.60 -0.40
CA PRO A 106 2.58 9.58 0.35
C PRO A 106 3.03 8.17 0.76
N TYR A 107 2.09 7.28 1.06
CA TYR A 107 2.41 5.92 1.52
C TYR A 107 3.13 5.11 0.45
N HIS A 108 2.75 5.26 -0.82
CA HIS A 108 3.38 4.57 -1.94
C HIS A 108 4.80 5.05 -2.27
N TYR A 109 5.28 6.14 -1.65
CA TYR A 109 6.60 6.72 -1.90
C TYR A 109 7.53 6.72 -0.68
N ALA A 110 7.09 6.18 0.46
CA ALA A 110 7.83 6.33 1.73
C ALA A 110 9.23 5.73 1.67
N ASP A 111 9.37 4.52 1.13
CA ASP A 111 10.66 3.86 0.90
C ASP A 111 11.57 4.71 0.00
N THR A 112 11.05 5.17 -1.13
CA THR A 112 11.78 5.95 -2.13
C THR A 112 12.28 7.23 -1.49
N PHE A 113 11.41 7.96 -0.82
CA PHE A 113 11.75 9.19 -0.14
C PHE A 113 12.80 9.01 0.96
N LEU A 114 12.70 7.96 1.77
CA LEU A 114 13.63 7.77 2.88
C LEU A 114 14.97 7.15 2.44
N THR A 115 14.97 6.30 1.41
CA THR A 115 16.13 5.45 1.10
C THR A 115 16.81 5.77 -0.23
N LEU A 116 16.09 6.26 -1.23
CA LEU A 116 16.66 6.64 -2.53
C LEU A 116 17.19 8.07 -2.51
N GLN A 117 18.28 8.29 -1.79
CA GLN A 117 18.89 9.62 -1.64
C GLN A 117 20.14 9.74 -2.54
N PRO A 118 20.53 10.97 -2.96
CA PRO A 118 21.77 11.20 -3.69
C PRO A 118 23.03 10.88 -2.89
N VAL A 119 22.90 10.98 -1.57
CA VAL A 119 23.88 10.52 -0.58
C VAL A 119 23.37 9.22 0.04
N PRO A 120 24.26 8.30 0.46
CA PRO A 120 23.85 7.06 1.10
C PRO A 120 22.90 7.32 2.28
N ALA A 121 21.71 6.71 2.24
CA ALA A 121 20.75 6.83 3.32
C ALA A 121 21.26 6.07 4.57
N PRO A 122 21.15 6.66 5.77
CA PRO A 122 21.55 5.99 7.00
C PRO A 122 20.61 4.80 7.31
N PRO A 123 21.07 3.76 8.02
CA PRO A 123 20.25 2.59 8.36
C PRO A 123 18.94 2.94 9.10
N GLU A 124 18.93 4.02 9.87
CA GLU A 124 17.76 4.57 10.56
C GLU A 124 16.60 4.87 9.61
N ASN A 125 16.89 5.29 8.37
CA ASN A 125 15.86 5.60 7.38
C ASN A 125 15.12 4.32 6.94
N TYR A 126 15.80 3.17 6.91
CA TYR A 126 15.17 1.91 6.55
C TYR A 126 14.22 1.43 7.66
N ARG A 127 14.64 1.56 8.92
CA ARG A 127 13.79 1.32 10.09
C ARG A 127 12.58 2.24 10.11
N ARG A 128 12.79 3.53 9.85
CA ARG A 128 11.71 4.53 9.80
C ARG A 128 10.74 4.25 8.65
N ALA A 129 11.22 3.81 7.50
CA ALA A 129 10.36 3.45 6.37
C ALA A 129 9.48 2.23 6.71
N ARG A 130 10.03 1.21 7.38
CA ARG A 130 9.25 0.06 7.86
C ARG A 130 8.18 0.49 8.86
N ASP A 131 8.55 1.24 9.90
CA ASP A 131 7.59 1.77 10.89
C ASP A 131 6.46 2.57 10.23
N PHE A 132 6.82 3.42 9.26
CA PHE A 132 5.86 4.21 8.52
C PHE A 132 4.90 3.34 7.69
N PHE A 133 5.41 2.30 7.01
CA PHE A 133 4.55 1.35 6.31
C PHE A 133 3.63 0.60 7.26
N GLU A 134 4.14 0.09 8.39
CA GLU A 134 3.33 -0.64 9.36
C GLU A 134 2.15 0.21 9.85
N ARG A 135 2.40 1.49 10.19
CA ARG A 135 1.32 2.44 10.52
C ARG A 135 0.39 2.75 9.34
N ALA A 136 0.94 2.93 8.14
CA ALA A 136 0.13 3.21 6.95
C ALA A 136 -0.84 2.05 6.63
N LEU A 137 -0.39 0.81 6.82
CA LEU A 137 -1.19 -0.40 6.60
C LEU A 137 -2.33 -0.55 7.62
N GLU A 138 -2.22 0.04 8.81
CA GLU A 138 -3.33 0.13 9.78
C GLU A 138 -4.42 1.11 9.30
N HIS A 139 -4.03 2.21 8.65
CA HIS A 139 -4.96 3.22 8.14
C HIS A 139 -5.68 2.79 6.86
N VAL A 140 -4.97 2.12 5.94
CA VAL A 140 -5.51 1.69 4.64
C VAL A 140 -5.28 0.18 4.40
N PRO A 141 -5.90 -0.69 5.21
CA PRO A 141 -5.63 -2.13 5.18
C PRO A 141 -6.15 -2.85 3.92
N ASP A 142 -6.93 -2.17 3.09
CA ASP A 142 -7.50 -2.67 1.85
C ASP A 142 -6.68 -2.29 0.59
N ASP A 143 -5.60 -1.53 0.75
CA ASP A 143 -4.73 -1.12 -0.35
C ASP A 143 -3.73 -2.22 -0.72
N ALA A 144 -4.11 -3.09 -1.66
CA ALA A 144 -3.26 -4.18 -2.13
C ALA A 144 -1.88 -3.70 -2.64
N GLN A 145 -1.84 -2.53 -3.29
CA GLN A 145 -0.59 -1.96 -3.80
C GLN A 145 0.32 -1.51 -2.66
N LEU A 146 -0.23 -0.94 -1.58
CA LEU A 146 0.57 -0.55 -0.43
C LEU A 146 1.15 -1.77 0.28
N TRP A 147 0.35 -2.82 0.49
CA TRP A 147 0.84 -4.10 1.02
C TRP A 147 1.97 -4.68 0.16
N LEU A 148 1.84 -4.57 -1.17
CA LEU A 148 2.85 -5.02 -2.10
C LEU A 148 4.17 -4.24 -1.95
N VAL A 149 4.11 -2.91 -1.99
CA VAL A 149 5.29 -2.04 -1.86
C VAL A 149 5.96 -2.22 -0.50
N ALA A 150 5.18 -2.21 0.59
CA ALA A 150 5.69 -2.44 1.94
C ALA A 150 6.36 -3.82 2.07
N GLY A 151 5.75 -4.86 1.51
CA GLY A 151 6.31 -6.22 1.53
C GLY A 151 7.60 -6.35 0.72
N GLN A 152 7.66 -5.75 -0.47
CA GLN A 152 8.88 -5.71 -1.28
C GLN A 152 10.01 -4.97 -0.57
N PHE A 153 9.70 -3.80 0.00
CA PHE A 153 10.65 -3.02 0.75
C PHE A 153 11.23 -3.83 1.93
N THR A 154 10.35 -4.37 2.76
CA THR A 154 10.72 -5.06 4.01
C THR A 154 11.47 -6.36 3.74
N ALA A 155 11.10 -7.12 2.69
CA ALA A 155 11.75 -8.40 2.38
C ALA A 155 13.03 -8.29 1.55
N TYR A 156 13.19 -7.24 0.73
CA TYR A 156 14.26 -7.19 -0.27
C TYR A 156 15.09 -5.91 -0.26
N LEU A 157 14.45 -4.74 -0.17
CA LEU A 157 15.16 -3.47 -0.28
C LEU A 157 15.87 -3.10 1.02
N ALA A 158 15.24 -3.29 2.17
CA ALA A 158 15.83 -2.94 3.46
C ALA A 158 16.94 -3.89 3.95
N PRO A 159 16.82 -5.23 3.85
CA PRO A 159 17.77 -6.15 4.49
C PRO A 159 19.26 -5.95 4.15
N PRO A 160 19.65 -5.60 2.90
CA PRO A 160 21.06 -5.34 2.57
C PRO A 160 21.67 -4.13 3.28
N HIS A 161 20.86 -3.24 3.84
CA HIS A 161 21.28 -1.98 4.47
C HIS A 161 21.14 -1.98 5.99
N LEU A 162 20.71 -3.10 6.59
CA LEU A 162 20.59 -3.22 8.03
C LEU A 162 21.98 -3.36 8.67
N PRO A 163 22.21 -2.75 9.86
CA PRO A 163 23.46 -2.87 10.58
C PRO A 163 23.67 -4.30 11.11
N GLU A 164 24.92 -4.63 11.45
CA GLU A 164 25.25 -5.90 12.09
C GLU A 164 24.48 -6.05 13.41
N GLY A 165 23.85 -7.21 13.61
CA GLY A 165 23.04 -7.53 14.80
C GLY A 165 21.53 -7.43 14.59
N GLU A 166 21.06 -6.86 13.48
CA GLU A 166 19.64 -6.91 13.11
C GLU A 166 19.23 -8.28 12.57
N ASP A 167 18.01 -8.69 12.92
CA ASP A 167 17.46 -9.97 12.49
C ASP A 167 16.91 -9.88 11.06
N VAL A 168 17.80 -10.04 10.09
CA VAL A 168 17.46 -10.08 8.65
C VAL A 168 16.39 -11.14 8.33
N ALA A 169 16.34 -12.25 9.08
CA ALA A 169 15.35 -13.28 8.84
C ALA A 169 13.95 -12.82 9.28
N GLU A 170 13.86 -12.09 10.39
CA GLU A 170 12.61 -11.46 10.84
C GLU A 170 12.08 -10.48 9.80
N TRP A 171 12.92 -9.60 9.27
CA TRP A 171 12.54 -8.63 8.23
C TRP A 171 12.01 -9.34 6.97
N LYS A 172 12.73 -10.35 6.49
CA LYS A 172 12.29 -11.15 5.34
C LYS A 172 10.95 -11.83 5.59
N LEU A 173 10.75 -12.38 6.78
CA LEU A 173 9.50 -13.02 7.15
C LEU A 173 8.35 -12.01 7.30
N ALA A 174 8.61 -10.81 7.84
CA ALA A 174 7.65 -9.73 7.93
C ALA A 174 7.21 -9.26 6.54
N GLY A 175 8.16 -9.02 5.64
CA GLY A 175 7.86 -8.70 4.25
C GLY A 175 7.11 -9.82 3.53
N ALA A 176 7.42 -11.10 3.80
CA ALA A 176 6.66 -12.23 3.27
C ALA A 176 5.19 -12.23 3.69
N ARG A 177 4.90 -11.88 4.96
CA ARG A 177 3.53 -11.71 5.46
C ARG A 177 2.79 -10.58 4.74
N MET A 178 3.46 -9.45 4.54
CA MET A 178 2.87 -8.30 3.81
C MET A 178 2.60 -8.64 2.34
N LEU A 179 3.53 -9.33 1.66
CA LEU A 179 3.34 -9.81 0.29
C LEU A 179 2.17 -10.79 0.19
N ALA A 180 2.07 -11.76 1.12
CA ALA A 180 0.94 -12.68 1.17
C ALA A 180 -0.40 -11.95 1.37
N ARG A 181 -0.41 -10.91 2.21
CA ARG A 181 -1.60 -10.07 2.38
C ARG A 181 -1.97 -9.30 1.12
N ALA A 182 -1.00 -8.80 0.36
CA ALA A 182 -1.25 -8.19 -0.94
C ALA A 182 -1.96 -9.18 -1.89
N CYS A 183 -1.56 -10.46 -1.86
CA CYS A 183 -2.18 -11.53 -2.64
C CYS A 183 -3.63 -11.82 -2.24
N ASP A 184 -3.93 -11.80 -0.93
CA ASP A 184 -5.28 -11.98 -0.41
C ASP A 184 -6.26 -10.92 -0.93
N LEU A 185 -5.77 -9.69 -1.07
CA LEU A 185 -6.59 -8.55 -1.47
C LEU A 185 -6.90 -8.54 -2.97
N LEU A 186 -6.37 -9.50 -3.75
CA LEU A 186 -6.69 -9.72 -5.17
C LEU A 186 -6.71 -8.41 -5.99
N GLY A 187 -5.71 -7.55 -5.76
CA GLY A 187 -5.57 -6.31 -6.52
C GLY A 187 -5.34 -6.64 -8.00
N GLY A 188 -6.04 -5.95 -8.90
CA GLY A 188 -5.97 -6.13 -10.36
C GLY A 188 -4.61 -5.78 -11.01
N HIS A 189 -3.52 -5.83 -10.25
CA HIS A 189 -2.16 -5.64 -10.73
C HIS A 189 -1.67 -6.91 -11.42
N GLU A 190 -1.36 -6.81 -12.71
CA GLU A 190 -0.91 -7.91 -13.57
C GLU A 190 0.32 -8.66 -13.01
N ASN A 191 1.17 -7.96 -12.25
CA ASN A 191 2.39 -8.52 -11.67
C ASN A 191 2.20 -9.15 -10.27
N LEU A 192 1.05 -8.96 -9.63
CA LEU A 192 0.78 -9.45 -8.28
C LEU A 192 1.04 -10.96 -8.12
N PRO A 193 0.63 -11.84 -9.09
CA PRO A 193 0.88 -13.28 -8.97
C PRO A 193 2.37 -13.66 -8.87
N TYR A 194 3.28 -12.89 -9.49
CA TYR A 194 4.72 -13.14 -9.37
C TYR A 194 5.19 -12.85 -7.95
N HIS A 195 4.75 -11.76 -7.35
CA HIS A 195 5.10 -11.40 -5.98
C HIS A 195 4.49 -12.35 -4.94
N CYS A 196 3.35 -12.96 -5.26
CA CYS A 196 2.77 -14.03 -4.44
C CYS A 196 3.62 -15.30 -4.42
N SER A 197 4.24 -15.65 -5.55
CA SER A 197 5.21 -16.76 -5.59
C SER A 197 6.45 -16.48 -4.74
N THR A 198 6.88 -15.22 -4.71
CA THR A 198 7.98 -14.73 -3.89
C THR A 198 7.71 -14.91 -2.39
N ALA A 199 6.49 -14.59 -1.93
CA ALA A 199 6.09 -14.82 -0.54
C ALA A 199 6.18 -16.30 -0.14
N ALA A 200 5.77 -17.22 -1.03
CA ALA A 200 5.83 -18.66 -0.76
C ALA A 200 7.27 -19.16 -0.56
N THR A 201 8.21 -18.68 -1.38
CA THR A 201 9.64 -19.00 -1.24
C THR A 201 10.19 -18.51 0.10
N LEU A 202 9.91 -17.25 0.47
CA LEU A 202 10.36 -16.70 1.76
C LEU A 202 9.82 -17.49 2.96
N PHE A 203 8.56 -17.92 2.92
CA PHE A 203 8.01 -18.79 3.96
C PHE A 203 8.70 -20.16 4.00
N SER A 204 9.03 -20.72 2.85
CA SER A 204 9.69 -22.03 2.79
C SER A 204 11.11 -21.96 3.33
N ASP A 205 11.86 -20.92 2.96
CA ASP A 205 13.23 -20.69 3.44
C ASP A 205 13.26 -20.51 4.97
N ALA A 206 12.21 -19.89 5.52
CA ALA A 206 12.01 -19.74 6.96
C ALA A 206 11.36 -20.97 7.64
N GLY A 207 11.11 -22.08 6.92
CA GLY A 207 10.55 -23.31 7.49
C GLY A 207 9.04 -23.28 7.77
N HIS A 208 8.32 -22.25 7.34
CA HIS A 208 6.87 -22.10 7.54
C HIS A 208 6.04 -22.85 6.48
N ARG A 209 6.09 -24.18 6.52
CA ARG A 209 5.43 -25.09 5.54
C ARG A 209 3.97 -24.72 5.26
N GLU A 210 3.15 -24.51 6.29
CA GLU A 210 1.74 -24.20 6.09
C GLU A 210 1.51 -22.86 5.38
N ALA A 211 2.31 -21.84 5.70
CA ALA A 211 2.22 -20.54 5.06
C ALA A 211 2.64 -20.65 3.58
N THR A 212 3.70 -21.42 3.28
CA THR A 212 4.09 -21.74 1.91
C THR A 212 2.94 -22.38 1.12
N ILE A 213 2.29 -23.41 1.69
CA ILE A 213 1.17 -24.10 1.05
C ILE A 213 0.03 -23.13 0.75
N ARG A 214 -0.38 -22.30 1.73
CA ARG A 214 -1.45 -21.32 1.55
C ARG A 214 -1.12 -20.30 0.46
N SER A 215 0.08 -19.72 0.47
CA SER A 215 0.50 -18.77 -0.56
C SER A 215 0.50 -19.38 -1.95
N LEU A 216 0.99 -20.63 -2.10
CA LEU A 216 0.97 -21.34 -3.39
C LEU A 216 -0.45 -21.62 -3.88
N GLN A 217 -1.35 -22.03 -2.98
CA GLN A 217 -2.76 -22.25 -3.32
C GLN A 217 -3.43 -20.95 -3.83
N GLN A 218 -3.12 -19.82 -3.22
CA GLN A 218 -3.62 -18.51 -3.64
C GLN A 218 -3.10 -18.10 -5.02
N VAL A 219 -1.79 -18.26 -5.27
CA VAL A 219 -1.20 -18.03 -6.60
C VAL A 219 -1.91 -18.86 -7.66
N ILE A 220 -2.11 -20.16 -7.39
CA ILE A 220 -2.76 -21.09 -8.32
C ILE A 220 -4.21 -20.71 -8.60
N ALA A 221 -4.92 -20.20 -7.58
CA ALA A 221 -6.29 -19.77 -7.70
C ALA A 221 -6.42 -18.46 -8.50
N ALA A 222 -5.55 -17.48 -8.24
CA ALA A 222 -5.67 -16.12 -8.78
C ALA A 222 -4.95 -15.90 -10.12
N ALA A 223 -3.91 -16.67 -10.44
CA ALA A 223 -3.07 -16.42 -11.62
C ALA A 223 -3.74 -16.81 -12.94
N ASP A 224 -3.99 -15.82 -13.79
CA ASP A 224 -4.42 -16.02 -15.19
C ASP A 224 -3.27 -16.55 -16.07
N ASN A 225 -2.02 -16.16 -15.79
CA ASN A 225 -0.84 -16.64 -16.52
C ASN A 225 -0.55 -18.13 -16.24
N GLU A 226 -0.61 -18.94 -17.30
CA GLU A 226 -0.37 -20.39 -17.24
C GLU A 226 1.04 -20.76 -16.73
N GLU A 227 2.05 -19.99 -17.09
CA GLU A 227 3.43 -20.26 -16.65
C GLU A 227 3.59 -20.10 -15.14
N VAL A 228 3.06 -19.00 -14.59
CA VAL A 228 3.07 -18.74 -13.14
C VAL A 228 2.36 -19.87 -12.40
N ARG A 229 1.20 -20.30 -12.92
CA ARG A 229 0.41 -21.40 -12.35
C ARG A 229 1.17 -22.73 -12.38
N ARG A 230 1.77 -23.09 -13.51
CA ARG A 230 2.56 -24.34 -13.62
C ARG A 230 3.74 -24.35 -12.66
N ARG A 231 4.44 -23.22 -12.52
CA ARG A 231 5.54 -23.08 -11.56
C ARG A 231 5.05 -23.25 -10.12
N ALA A 232 3.97 -22.57 -9.73
CA ALA A 232 3.39 -22.68 -8.40
C ALA A 232 2.90 -24.10 -8.08
N MET A 233 2.24 -24.78 -9.03
CA MET A 233 1.81 -26.17 -8.89
C MET A 233 3.00 -27.13 -8.76
N GLY A 234 4.03 -26.94 -9.58
CA GLY A 234 5.26 -27.73 -9.51
C GLY A 234 5.97 -27.58 -8.16
N TYR A 235 5.93 -26.38 -7.57
CA TYR A 235 6.46 -26.17 -6.23
C TYR A 235 5.57 -26.80 -5.16
N LEU A 236 4.25 -26.62 -5.23
CA LEU A 236 3.32 -27.17 -4.26
C LEU A 236 3.48 -28.70 -4.11
N ARG A 237 3.64 -29.42 -5.23
CA ARG A 237 3.90 -30.88 -5.25
C ARG A 237 5.14 -31.33 -4.49
N LYS A 238 6.12 -30.44 -4.30
CA LYS A 238 7.32 -30.74 -3.50
C LYS A 238 7.07 -30.56 -2.00
N VAL A 239 6.06 -29.78 -1.64
CA VAL A 239 5.77 -29.38 -0.26
C VAL A 239 4.59 -30.15 0.32
N VAL A 240 3.66 -30.63 -0.50
CA VAL A 240 2.48 -31.41 -0.05
C VAL A 240 2.55 -32.87 -0.47
N ASP A 241 1.74 -33.70 0.17
CA ASP A 241 1.62 -35.11 -0.16
C ASP A 241 0.93 -35.30 -1.53
N GLU A 242 1.20 -36.43 -2.18
CA GLU A 242 0.73 -36.70 -3.55
C GLU A 242 -0.80 -36.67 -3.69
N GLN A 243 -1.52 -37.13 -2.65
CA GLN A 243 -2.99 -37.08 -2.62
C GLN A 243 -3.52 -35.63 -2.59
N GLU A 244 -2.89 -34.76 -1.81
CA GLU A 244 -3.31 -33.36 -1.68
C GLU A 244 -2.97 -32.57 -2.95
N ALA A 245 -1.81 -32.82 -3.53
CA ALA A 245 -1.44 -32.26 -4.83
C ALA A 245 -2.43 -32.66 -5.93
N THR A 246 -2.86 -33.92 -5.96
CA THR A 246 -3.83 -34.44 -6.94
C THR A 246 -5.19 -33.74 -6.78
N ARG A 247 -5.71 -33.67 -5.56
CA ARG A 247 -6.98 -32.97 -5.26
C ARG A 247 -6.97 -31.52 -5.70
N LEU A 248 -5.86 -30.80 -5.48
CA LEU A 248 -5.77 -29.40 -5.91
C LEU A 248 -5.69 -29.29 -7.43
N GLN A 249 -4.94 -30.16 -8.09
CA GLN A 249 -4.85 -30.17 -9.55
C GLN A 249 -6.22 -30.42 -10.19
N ASP A 250 -7.01 -31.34 -9.65
CA ASP A 250 -8.33 -31.62 -10.19
C ASP A 250 -9.30 -30.44 -10.01
N ARG A 251 -9.22 -29.73 -8.87
CA ARG A 251 -9.92 -28.44 -8.68
C ARG A 251 -9.54 -27.39 -9.73
N VAL A 252 -8.24 -27.25 -10.03
CA VAL A 252 -7.76 -26.29 -11.03
C VAL A 252 -8.26 -26.66 -12.42
N ARG A 253 -8.20 -27.94 -12.79
CA ARG A 253 -8.71 -28.45 -14.07
C ARG A 253 -10.21 -28.20 -14.23
N LEU A 254 -10.99 -28.36 -13.16
CA LEU A 254 -12.42 -28.06 -13.17
C LEU A 254 -12.67 -26.58 -13.44
N LEU A 255 -11.95 -25.69 -12.76
CA LEU A 255 -12.06 -24.26 -12.97
C LEU A 255 -11.63 -23.86 -14.40
N GLU A 256 -10.55 -24.44 -14.92
CA GLU A 256 -10.10 -24.19 -16.30
C GLU A 256 -11.09 -24.64 -17.38
N ARG A 257 -11.83 -25.74 -17.15
CA ARG A 257 -12.90 -26.16 -18.05
C ARG A 257 -14.03 -25.15 -18.04
N ALA A 258 -14.44 -24.68 -16.86
CA ALA A 258 -15.50 -23.67 -16.72
C ALA A 258 -15.10 -22.32 -17.35
N THR A 259 -13.86 -21.86 -17.16
CA THR A 259 -13.35 -20.64 -17.82
C THR A 259 -13.36 -20.74 -19.34
N ARG A 260 -13.08 -21.93 -19.90
CA ARG A 260 -13.05 -22.14 -21.36
C ARG A 260 -14.43 -22.41 -21.98
N GLY A 261 -15.36 -22.99 -21.22
CA GLY A 261 -16.68 -23.37 -21.71
C GLY A 261 -17.73 -22.26 -21.57
N ASP A 262 -17.95 -21.80 -20.34
CA ASP A 262 -19.24 -21.20 -19.97
C ASP A 262 -19.21 -19.67 -19.92
N GLN A 263 -18.04 -19.06 -19.65
CA GLN A 263 -17.89 -17.59 -19.58
C GLN A 263 -16.51 -17.12 -20.09
N PRO A 264 -16.28 -17.09 -21.41
CA PRO A 264 -14.98 -16.74 -21.99
C PRO A 264 -14.52 -15.31 -21.72
N VAL A 265 -15.41 -14.43 -21.23
CA VAL A 265 -15.13 -13.01 -20.92
C VAL A 265 -14.86 -12.79 -19.42
N ALA A 266 -15.18 -13.77 -18.56
CA ALA A 266 -14.99 -13.63 -17.12
C ALA A 266 -13.56 -14.02 -16.71
N SER A 267 -12.94 -13.23 -15.82
CA SER A 267 -11.65 -13.60 -15.24
C SER A 267 -11.79 -14.80 -14.30
N ARG A 268 -10.69 -15.51 -14.01
CA ARG A 268 -10.73 -16.67 -13.10
C ARG A 268 -11.24 -16.30 -11.71
N THR A 269 -10.89 -15.11 -11.24
CA THR A 269 -11.39 -14.57 -9.97
C THR A 269 -12.89 -14.37 -9.98
N GLN A 270 -13.46 -13.86 -11.08
CA GLN A 270 -14.91 -13.70 -11.21
C GLN A 270 -15.62 -15.05 -11.19
N ILE A 271 -15.09 -16.06 -11.89
CA ILE A 271 -15.66 -17.42 -11.91
C ILE A 271 -15.59 -18.08 -10.53
N GLN A 272 -14.55 -17.82 -9.74
CA GLN A 272 -14.48 -18.31 -8.36
C GLN A 272 -15.56 -17.71 -7.46
N ILE A 273 -15.91 -16.44 -7.66
CA ILE A 273 -16.98 -15.75 -6.92
C ILE A 273 -18.36 -16.24 -7.37
N LEU A 274 -18.57 -16.40 -8.68
CA LEU A 274 -19.85 -16.83 -9.25
C LEU A 274 -20.19 -18.29 -8.90
N GLY A 275 -19.17 -19.12 -8.65
CA GLY A 275 -19.35 -20.54 -8.39
C GLY A 275 -19.57 -21.35 -9.67
N PRO A 276 -19.70 -22.67 -9.55
CA PRO A 276 -20.02 -23.53 -10.68
C PRO A 276 -21.45 -23.32 -11.17
N ASP A 277 -21.71 -23.64 -12.44
CA ASP A 277 -23.06 -23.57 -13.00
C ASP A 277 -24.07 -24.31 -12.13
N PHE A 278 -25.17 -23.61 -11.87
CA PHE A 278 -26.29 -24.09 -11.09
C PHE A 278 -27.47 -24.34 -12.03
N GLU A 279 -27.74 -25.61 -12.32
CA GLU A 279 -28.93 -26.03 -13.05
C GLU A 279 -30.02 -26.50 -12.06
N PRO A 280 -31.12 -25.73 -11.91
CA PRO A 280 -32.15 -26.04 -10.91
C PRO A 280 -32.77 -27.43 -11.10
N MET A 281 -32.97 -27.85 -12.36
CA MET A 281 -33.61 -29.13 -12.70
C MET A 281 -32.73 -30.34 -12.35
N THR A 282 -31.43 -30.23 -12.61
CA THR A 282 -30.41 -31.23 -12.23
C THR A 282 -30.32 -31.33 -10.70
N CYS A 283 -30.34 -30.19 -10.00
CA CYS A 283 -30.32 -30.14 -8.54
C CYS A 283 -31.57 -30.72 -7.86
N LEU A 284 -32.71 -30.76 -8.55
CA LEU A 284 -33.95 -31.36 -8.08
C LEU A 284 -34.02 -32.88 -8.32
N GLY A 285 -32.97 -33.48 -8.91
CA GLY A 285 -32.88 -34.92 -9.14
C GLY A 285 -33.69 -35.42 -10.34
N ALA A 286 -34.05 -34.53 -11.27
CA ALA A 286 -34.81 -34.88 -12.48
C ALA A 286 -33.95 -35.63 -13.53
N GLU A 287 -32.63 -35.41 -13.51
CA GLU A 287 -31.67 -36.10 -14.39
C GLU A 287 -30.60 -36.79 -13.53
N ARG A 288 -30.42 -38.11 -13.70
CA ARG A 288 -29.47 -38.93 -12.92
C ARG A 288 -28.05 -38.92 -13.48
N GLU A 289 -27.84 -38.41 -14.70
CA GLU A 289 -26.56 -38.49 -15.42
C GLU A 289 -25.80 -37.16 -15.52
N SER A 290 -26.39 -36.04 -15.08
CA SER A 290 -25.76 -34.73 -15.12
C SER A 290 -24.95 -34.41 -13.85
N ILE A 291 -24.03 -33.47 -13.99
CA ILE A 291 -23.00 -33.11 -13.01
C ILE A 291 -23.66 -32.84 -11.64
N PRO A 292 -23.17 -33.45 -10.55
CA PRO A 292 -23.86 -33.45 -9.28
C PRO A 292 -24.00 -32.02 -8.74
N CYS A 293 -25.19 -31.72 -8.21
CA CYS A 293 -25.56 -30.40 -7.72
C CYS A 293 -24.52 -29.84 -6.75
N ALA A 294 -23.79 -28.83 -7.20
CA ALA A 294 -22.76 -28.19 -6.41
C ALA A 294 -22.98 -26.68 -6.40
N THR A 295 -23.06 -26.10 -5.21
CA THR A 295 -23.15 -24.65 -4.99
C THR A 295 -21.78 -24.00 -4.79
N SER A 296 -20.70 -24.79 -4.83
CA SER A 296 -19.32 -24.30 -4.72
C SER A 296 -18.36 -25.19 -5.50
N TRP A 297 -17.25 -24.61 -5.95
CA TRP A 297 -16.17 -25.33 -6.65
C TRP A 297 -15.57 -26.45 -5.80
N ARG A 298 -15.52 -26.26 -4.48
CA ARG A 298 -15.05 -27.28 -3.53
C ARG A 298 -15.97 -28.50 -3.55
N ARG A 299 -17.28 -28.28 -3.37
CA ARG A 299 -18.27 -29.36 -3.38
C ARG A 299 -18.32 -30.07 -4.73
N ARG A 300 -18.20 -29.33 -5.85
CA ARG A 300 -18.15 -29.91 -7.19
C ARG A 300 -16.95 -30.84 -7.37
N SER A 301 -15.79 -30.47 -6.84
CA SER A 301 -14.61 -31.35 -6.88
C SER A 301 -14.77 -32.59 -6.02
N GLU A 302 -15.37 -32.48 -4.83
CA GLU A 302 -15.62 -33.61 -3.93
C GLU A 302 -16.61 -34.61 -4.51
N LEU A 303 -17.59 -34.15 -5.29
CA LEU A 303 -18.61 -35.00 -5.90
C LEU A 303 -18.14 -35.73 -7.18
N LEU A 304 -16.99 -35.34 -7.73
CA LEU A 304 -16.39 -35.95 -8.92
C LEU A 304 -15.35 -37.04 -8.56
N HIS A 305 -15.11 -37.26 -7.28
CA HIS A 305 -14.19 -38.26 -6.72
C HIS A 305 -14.92 -39.17 -5.72
#